data_AF-A0ABD3XRC9-F1
#
_entry.id   AF-A0ABD3XRC9-F1
#
_cell.length_a   1.000
_cell.length_b   1.000
_cell.length_c   1.000
_cell.angle_alpha   90.00
_cell.angle_beta   90.00
_cell.angle_gamma   90.00
#
_symmetry.space_group_name_H-M   'P 1'
#
loop_
_entity.id
_entity.type
_entity.pdbx_description
1 polymer ?
#
loop_
_entity_poly.entity_id
_entity_poly.type
_entity_poly.pdbx_seq_one_letter_code
_entity_poly.pdbx_strand_id
1 'polypeptide(L)'
;MLYVKPPREVIFPEPHEQMESSSVMCYVFTGQFLPAPIFHRLLAACIARWPLATKKREKSIENQIFCGCGVFQIDDYHKLTLHFSGYIIFMRVTRQGIIDKTPSSKLCIEVREFIAKVLSKLIGYLGHSLKFEESIQCPDYNGESVNSLITVDKLKENAEVRCDFHDNIIESNKFLKFWFEGEGNIDSVEETCLSTSNQTMPEACQKPILERALPPQKKYHAFFSYASPDIQWVKEIVKKLETDHGFICCEYDRDNTPGTPLLTFAADSIRNANKTVIVMTREAFKSGFVKHEIQMAINHGFIEERNCVVPVLVEDCDIPDYLQVFNYVDARDNSKSSIWWPKLLTELEYKGGQVICMLCIYIFLMNRIYACYVEK
;
A
#
# COMPACT_ATOMS: atom_id res chain seq x y z
N MET A 1 -19.43 9.40 7.18
CA MET A 1 -19.73 8.32 6.22
C MET A 1 -20.91 7.54 6.78
N LEU A 2 -22.00 7.41 6.02
CA LEU A 2 -23.05 6.44 6.36
C LEU A 2 -22.45 5.05 6.15
N TYR A 3 -22.19 4.32 7.24
CA TYR A 3 -21.72 2.93 7.19
C TYR A 3 -22.88 2.09 6.65
N VAL A 4 -22.83 1.79 5.35
CA VAL A 4 -23.76 0.84 4.73
C VAL A 4 -23.22 -0.55 5.02
N LYS A 5 -24.00 -1.37 5.72
CA LYS A 5 -23.61 -2.75 6.03
C LYS A 5 -23.29 -3.50 4.72
N PRO A 6 -22.17 -4.24 4.62
CA PRO A 6 -21.87 -4.94 3.39
C PRO A 6 -22.95 -5.98 3.06
N PRO A 7 -23.22 -6.25 1.78
CA PRO A 7 -24.14 -7.31 1.38
C PRO A 7 -23.69 -8.63 2.00
N ARG A 8 -24.64 -9.44 2.50
CA ARG A 8 -24.32 -10.77 3.08
C ARG A 8 -23.47 -11.62 2.14
N GLU A 9 -23.69 -11.50 0.82
CA GLU A 9 -22.96 -12.22 -0.23
C GLU A 9 -21.45 -11.88 -0.34
N VAL A 10 -21.01 -10.75 0.22
CA VAL A 10 -19.60 -10.34 0.29
C VAL A 10 -18.93 -10.90 1.55
N ILE A 11 -19.71 -11.06 2.62
CA ILE A 11 -19.22 -11.45 3.95
C ILE A 11 -19.30 -12.98 4.16
N PHE A 12 -20.32 -13.61 3.57
CA PHE A 12 -20.64 -15.01 3.79
C PHE A 12 -20.72 -15.76 2.45
N PRO A 13 -20.22 -17.01 2.41
CA PRO A 13 -20.31 -17.84 1.23
C PRO A 13 -21.77 -18.21 0.93
N GLU A 14 -22.04 -18.59 -0.32
CA GLU A 14 -23.37 -19.08 -0.70
C GLU A 14 -23.75 -20.33 0.12
N PRO A 15 -25.04 -20.60 0.37
CA PRO A 15 -25.48 -21.72 1.24
C PRO A 15 -24.97 -23.11 0.84
N HIS A 16 -24.48 -23.27 -0.38
CA HIS A 16 -23.99 -24.52 -0.97
C HIS A 16 -22.45 -24.63 -1.00
N GLU A 17 -21.71 -23.60 -0.62
CA GLU A 17 -20.26 -23.65 -0.48
C GLU A 17 -19.89 -24.13 0.94
N GLN A 18 -19.42 -25.38 1.07
CA GLN A 18 -18.79 -25.84 2.32
C GLN A 18 -17.51 -25.04 2.55
N MET A 19 -17.45 -24.29 3.65
CA MET A 19 -16.34 -23.39 3.96
C MET A 19 -16.01 -23.48 5.45
N GLU A 20 -14.76 -23.85 5.75
CA GLU A 20 -14.24 -23.80 7.12
C GLU A 20 -13.46 -22.49 7.34
N SER A 21 -13.59 -21.91 8.53
CA SER A 21 -13.05 -20.59 8.84
C SER A 21 -12.28 -20.53 10.15
N SER A 22 -11.32 -19.61 10.23
CA SER A 22 -10.74 -19.18 11.50
C SER A 22 -11.79 -18.50 12.40
N SER A 23 -11.47 -18.36 13.69
CA SER A 23 -12.13 -17.37 14.55
C SER A 23 -11.95 -15.96 13.95
N VAL A 24 -12.83 -15.02 14.27
CA VAL A 24 -12.70 -13.63 13.78
C VAL A 24 -11.79 -12.86 14.72
N MET A 25 -10.65 -12.43 14.20
CA MET A 25 -9.72 -11.57 14.90
C MET A 25 -10.13 -10.12 14.69
N CYS A 26 -10.01 -9.31 15.74
CA CYS A 26 -10.45 -7.93 15.76
C CYS A 26 -9.34 -7.01 16.27
N TYR A 27 -9.18 -5.85 15.63
CA TYR A 27 -8.38 -4.74 16.13
C TYR A 27 -9.32 -3.62 16.56
N VAL A 28 -9.36 -3.34 17.86
CA VAL A 28 -10.30 -2.39 18.48
C VAL A 28 -9.56 -1.11 18.82
N PHE A 29 -9.85 0.00 18.13
CA PHE A 29 -9.16 1.27 18.35
C PHE A 29 -9.62 1.96 19.63
N THR A 30 -8.67 2.34 20.48
CA THR A 30 -8.91 3.08 21.72
C THR A 30 -9.41 4.48 21.40
N GLY A 31 -10.37 5.00 22.16
CA GLY A 31 -10.98 6.32 21.90
C GLY A 31 -12.16 6.27 20.91
N GLN A 32 -12.63 5.07 20.55
CA GLN A 32 -13.82 4.84 19.72
C GLN A 32 -13.74 5.50 18.32
N PHE A 33 -12.51 5.62 17.80
CA PHE A 33 -12.26 6.26 16.53
C PHE A 33 -11.26 5.45 15.70
N LEU A 34 -11.69 5.05 14.50
CA LEU A 34 -10.80 4.54 13.46
C LEU A 34 -10.56 5.67 12.44
N PRO A 35 -9.35 6.24 12.37
CA PRO A 35 -9.04 7.22 11.34
C PRO A 35 -9.24 6.63 9.94
N ALA A 36 -9.95 7.36 9.07
CA ALA A 36 -10.11 6.98 7.67
C ALA A 36 -8.78 6.65 6.95
N PRO A 37 -7.65 7.33 7.24
CA PRO A 37 -6.35 6.93 6.69
C PRO A 37 -5.95 5.49 7.02
N ILE A 38 -6.28 4.97 8.21
CA ILE A 38 -5.98 3.58 8.60
C ILE A 38 -6.78 2.61 7.73
N PHE A 39 -8.08 2.85 7.59
CA PHE A 39 -8.95 2.05 6.74
C PHE A 39 -8.41 1.94 5.31
N HIS A 40 -8.17 3.09 4.66
CA HIS A 40 -7.78 3.12 3.25
C HIS A 40 -6.38 2.54 3.02
N ARG A 41 -5.42 2.83 3.91
CA ARG A 41 -4.04 2.37 3.75
C ARG A 41 -3.88 0.90 4.10
N LEU A 42 -4.66 0.39 5.06
CA LEU A 42 -4.69 -1.04 5.33
C LEU A 42 -5.25 -1.82 4.15
N LEU A 43 -6.38 -1.36 3.57
CA LEU A 43 -6.93 -1.98 2.36
C LEU A 43 -5.91 -1.97 1.21
N ALA A 44 -5.25 -0.84 0.96
CA ALA A 44 -4.25 -0.75 -0.10
C ALA A 44 -3.05 -1.67 0.14
N ALA A 45 -2.56 -1.79 1.38
CA ALA A 45 -1.50 -2.74 1.74
C ALA A 45 -1.93 -4.19 1.48
N CYS A 46 -3.19 -4.53 1.76
CA CYS A 46 -3.75 -5.85 1.48
C CYS A 46 -3.85 -6.11 -0.02
N ILE A 47 -4.36 -5.16 -0.82
CA ILE A 47 -4.40 -5.26 -2.30
C ILE A 47 -3.00 -5.47 -2.88
N ALA A 48 -1.99 -4.78 -2.32
CA ALA A 48 -0.61 -4.91 -2.77
C ALA A 48 -0.01 -6.29 -2.45
N ARG A 49 -0.49 -6.96 -1.41
CA ARG A 49 -0.01 -8.27 -0.96
C ARG A 49 -0.79 -9.43 -1.60
N TRP A 50 -2.10 -9.28 -1.72
CA TRP A 50 -3.04 -10.30 -2.16
C TRP A 50 -4.06 -9.68 -3.13
N PRO A 51 -4.27 -10.27 -4.31
CA PRO A 51 -5.28 -9.79 -5.24
C PRO A 51 -6.68 -9.86 -4.62
N LEU A 52 -7.61 -9.02 -5.10
CA LEU A 52 -9.01 -9.11 -4.68
C LEU A 52 -9.61 -10.44 -5.15
N ALA A 53 -10.39 -11.08 -4.28
CA ALA A 53 -11.16 -12.25 -4.64
C ALA A 53 -12.21 -11.86 -5.68
N THR A 54 -12.48 -12.75 -6.63
CA THR A 54 -13.49 -12.53 -7.67
C THR A 54 -14.67 -13.49 -7.50
N LYS A 55 -15.88 -13.04 -7.84
CA LYS A 55 -17.07 -13.90 -7.94
C LYS A 55 -17.58 -13.87 -9.38
N LYS A 56 -17.82 -15.05 -9.96
CA LYS A 56 -18.55 -15.15 -11.23
C LYS A 56 -20.03 -14.94 -10.97
N ARG A 57 -20.60 -13.91 -11.57
CA ARG A 57 -22.06 -13.74 -11.75
C ARG A 57 -22.39 -14.02 -13.22
N GLU A 58 -23.66 -14.31 -13.50
CA GLU A 58 -24.16 -14.84 -14.78
C GLU A 58 -23.58 -14.19 -16.06
N LYS A 59 -23.14 -12.92 -16.01
CA LYS A 59 -22.53 -12.20 -17.15
C LYS A 59 -21.28 -11.39 -16.81
N SER A 60 -20.70 -11.50 -15.61
CA SER A 60 -19.56 -10.68 -15.17
C SER A 60 -18.69 -11.35 -14.10
N ILE A 61 -17.42 -10.96 -14.05
CA ILE A 61 -16.50 -11.29 -12.95
C ILE A 61 -16.39 -10.04 -12.08
N GLU A 62 -16.88 -10.09 -10.85
CA GLU A 62 -16.89 -8.95 -9.93
C GLU A 62 -15.84 -9.12 -8.83
N ASN A 63 -15.03 -8.08 -8.60
CA ASN A 63 -14.12 -8.01 -7.45
C ASN A 63 -14.92 -7.86 -6.16
N GLN A 64 -14.55 -8.63 -5.13
CA GLN A 64 -15.22 -8.63 -3.84
C GLN A 64 -14.68 -7.51 -2.94
N ILE A 65 -15.06 -6.27 -3.26
CA ILE A 65 -14.82 -5.09 -2.44
C ILE A 65 -16.09 -4.26 -2.36
N PHE A 66 -16.47 -3.85 -1.16
CA PHE A 66 -17.67 -3.04 -0.90
C PHE A 66 -17.36 -2.03 0.20
N CYS A 67 -18.00 -0.86 0.23
CA CYS A 67 -17.76 0.20 1.21
C CYS A 67 -17.55 -0.31 2.66
N GLY A 68 -16.29 -0.41 3.11
CA GLY A 68 -15.97 -0.93 4.45
C GLY A 68 -15.59 -2.43 4.52
N CYS A 69 -15.44 -3.12 3.39
CA CYS A 69 -15.11 -4.54 3.33
C CYS A 69 -14.27 -4.88 2.09
N GLY A 70 -13.29 -5.75 2.24
CA GLY A 70 -12.51 -6.32 1.13
C GLY A 70 -12.23 -7.79 1.35
N VAL A 71 -12.41 -8.59 0.30
CA VAL A 71 -12.04 -10.01 0.29
C VAL A 71 -10.85 -10.20 -0.63
N PHE A 72 -9.80 -10.81 -0.12
CA PHE A 72 -8.51 -10.98 -0.78
C PHE A 72 -8.20 -12.46 -0.97
N GLN A 73 -7.71 -12.82 -2.14
CA GLN A 73 -7.29 -14.18 -2.47
C GLN A 73 -5.84 -14.37 -2.01
N ILE A 74 -5.63 -15.20 -0.99
CA ILE A 74 -4.29 -15.49 -0.45
C ILE A 74 -3.54 -16.48 -1.36
N ASP A 75 -4.20 -17.59 -1.66
CA ASP A 75 -3.74 -18.67 -2.54
C ASP A 75 -4.97 -19.33 -3.19
N ASP A 76 -4.82 -20.45 -3.89
CA ASP A 76 -5.94 -21.12 -4.60
C ASP A 76 -7.10 -21.57 -3.70
N TYR A 77 -6.86 -21.72 -2.39
CA TYR A 77 -7.80 -22.27 -1.43
C TYR A 77 -8.23 -21.28 -0.36
N HIS A 78 -7.42 -20.26 -0.05
CA HIS A 78 -7.63 -19.37 1.09
C HIS A 78 -8.00 -17.95 0.68
N LYS A 79 -8.93 -17.38 1.45
CA LYS A 79 -9.35 -15.98 1.33
C LYS A 79 -9.21 -15.28 2.68
N LEU A 80 -8.76 -14.03 2.65
CA LEU A 80 -8.81 -13.09 3.77
C LEU A 80 -10.00 -12.16 3.59
N THR A 81 -10.87 -12.07 4.58
CA THR A 81 -11.91 -11.04 4.64
C THR A 81 -11.50 -9.98 5.65
N LEU A 82 -11.47 -8.72 5.23
CA LEU A 82 -11.39 -7.56 6.12
C LEU A 82 -12.70 -6.80 6.10
N HIS A 83 -13.21 -6.47 7.28
CA HIS A 83 -14.43 -5.69 7.46
C HIS A 83 -14.20 -4.60 8.50
N PHE A 84 -14.77 -3.42 8.28
CA PHE A 84 -14.55 -2.24 9.10
C PHE A 84 -15.89 -1.70 9.56
N SER A 85 -16.11 -1.69 10.87
CA SER A 85 -17.34 -1.16 11.47
C SER A 85 -17.01 -0.28 12.66
N GLY A 86 -17.46 0.98 12.60
CA GLY A 86 -17.13 1.99 13.58
C GLY A 86 -15.62 2.14 13.76
N TYR A 87 -15.13 1.73 14.93
CA TYR A 87 -13.72 1.79 15.33
C TYR A 87 -13.05 0.41 15.43
N ILE A 88 -13.65 -0.61 14.80
CA ILE A 88 -13.18 -1.99 14.85
C ILE A 88 -12.84 -2.47 13.43
N ILE A 89 -11.71 -3.14 13.31
CA ILE A 89 -11.32 -3.89 12.11
C ILE A 89 -11.51 -5.37 12.42
N PHE A 90 -12.37 -6.04 11.66
CA PHE A 90 -12.63 -7.48 11.74
C PHE A 90 -11.86 -8.18 10.63
N MET A 91 -11.21 -9.29 10.95
CA MET A 91 -10.52 -10.12 9.98
C MET A 91 -10.78 -11.61 10.17
N ARG A 92 -10.91 -12.33 9.06
CA ARG A 92 -11.14 -13.77 9.05
C ARG A 92 -10.43 -14.41 7.86
N VAL A 93 -9.80 -15.56 8.08
CA VAL A 93 -9.28 -16.42 7.01
C VAL A 93 -10.24 -17.58 6.80
N THR A 94 -10.57 -17.85 5.54
CA THR A 94 -11.49 -18.93 5.15
C THR A 94 -10.87 -19.80 4.09
N ARG A 95 -11.12 -21.11 4.14
CA ARG A 95 -10.66 -22.06 3.13
C ARG A 95 -11.84 -22.59 2.31
N GLN A 96 -11.72 -22.54 0.98
CA GLN A 96 -12.68 -23.09 0.02
C GLN A 96 -12.23 -24.47 -0.48
N GLY A 97 -13.14 -25.44 -0.53
CA GLY A 97 -12.92 -26.77 -1.11
C GLY A 97 -13.61 -27.92 -0.37
N ILE A 98 -13.62 -29.11 -0.98
CA ILE A 98 -14.38 -30.32 -0.57
C ILE A 98 -13.82 -31.01 0.69
N ILE A 99 -12.65 -30.60 1.17
CA ILE A 99 -11.96 -31.28 2.27
C ILE A 99 -12.19 -30.48 3.55
N ASP A 100 -12.80 -31.11 4.57
CA ASP A 100 -12.97 -30.63 5.96
C ASP A 100 -11.62 -30.37 6.65
N LYS A 101 -10.91 -29.33 6.22
CA LYS A 101 -9.70 -28.85 6.85
C LYS A 101 -9.79 -27.34 7.01
N THR A 102 -9.67 -26.90 8.26
CA THR A 102 -9.66 -25.49 8.64
C THR A 102 -8.39 -24.84 8.11
N PRO A 103 -8.34 -23.50 7.99
CA PRO A 103 -7.09 -22.78 7.73
C PRO A 103 -6.01 -23.21 8.74
N SER A 104 -4.76 -23.30 8.28
CA SER A 104 -3.64 -23.61 9.17
C SER A 104 -3.34 -22.42 10.09
N SER A 105 -2.97 -22.69 11.33
CA SER A 105 -2.59 -21.64 12.29
C SER A 105 -1.37 -20.86 11.80
N LYS A 106 -0.42 -21.54 11.13
CA LYS A 106 0.73 -20.88 10.50
C LYS A 106 0.30 -19.76 9.53
N LEU A 107 -0.64 -20.05 8.63
CA LEU A 107 -1.13 -19.05 7.69
C LEU A 107 -1.86 -17.90 8.41
N CYS A 108 -2.68 -18.23 9.40
CA CYS A 108 -3.40 -17.24 10.18
C CYS A 108 -2.44 -16.30 10.96
N ILE A 109 -1.37 -16.84 11.53
CA ILE A 109 -0.30 -16.08 12.19
C ILE A 109 0.40 -15.15 11.19
N GLU A 110 0.80 -15.65 10.02
CA GLU A 110 1.43 -14.83 8.97
C GLU A 110 0.54 -13.64 8.54
N VAL A 111 -0.77 -13.88 8.39
CA VAL A 111 -1.75 -12.82 8.09
C VAL A 111 -1.84 -11.82 9.25
N ARG A 112 -1.96 -12.29 10.49
CA ARG A 112 -2.04 -11.42 11.68
C ARG A 112 -0.80 -10.53 11.80
N GLU A 113 0.39 -11.10 11.69
CA GLU A 113 1.66 -10.36 11.79
C GLU A 113 1.78 -9.29 10.70
N PHE A 114 1.35 -9.61 9.47
CA PHE A 114 1.32 -8.63 8.39
C PHE A 114 0.39 -7.46 8.72
N ILE A 115 -0.85 -7.74 9.14
CA ILE A 115 -1.84 -6.70 9.46
C ILE A 115 -1.37 -5.87 10.66
N ALA A 116 -0.93 -6.51 11.74
CA ALA A 116 -0.41 -5.83 12.92
C ALA A 116 0.78 -4.92 12.59
N LYS A 117 1.71 -5.38 11.76
CA LYS A 117 2.85 -4.57 11.30
C LYS A 117 2.41 -3.34 10.51
N VAL A 118 1.44 -3.50 9.60
CA VAL A 118 0.88 -2.38 8.84
C VAL A 118 0.19 -1.38 9.78
N LEU A 119 -0.64 -1.85 10.70
CA LEU A 119 -1.34 -1.01 11.66
C LEU A 119 -0.39 -0.23 12.57
N SER A 120 0.62 -0.90 13.14
CA SER A 120 1.65 -0.26 13.98
C SER A 120 2.40 0.84 13.23
N LYS A 121 2.73 0.59 11.95
CA LYS A 121 3.35 1.60 11.08
C LYS A 121 2.43 2.81 10.87
N LEU A 122 1.15 2.57 10.55
CA LEU A 122 0.16 3.63 10.31
C LEU A 122 -0.12 4.47 11.55
N ILE A 123 -0.14 3.86 12.73
CA ILE A 123 -0.30 4.55 14.02
C ILE A 123 0.91 5.44 14.30
N GLY A 124 2.12 4.93 14.07
CA GLY A 124 3.35 5.71 14.19
C GLY A 124 3.30 6.99 13.35
N TYR A 125 2.66 6.96 12.17
CA TYR A 125 2.51 8.14 11.31
C TYR A 125 1.40 9.10 11.73
N LEU A 126 0.28 8.61 12.27
CA LEU A 126 -0.88 9.44 12.62
C LEU A 126 -0.77 10.09 14.01
N GLY A 127 0.17 9.63 14.84
CA GLY A 127 0.47 10.16 16.16
C GLY A 127 0.40 9.08 17.24
N HIS A 128 1.40 9.07 18.15
CA HIS A 128 1.57 8.03 19.19
C HIS A 128 0.43 7.91 20.22
N SER A 129 -0.57 8.79 20.19
CA SER A 129 -1.74 8.72 21.07
C SER A 129 -2.76 7.66 20.63
N LEU A 130 -2.73 7.24 19.35
CA LEU A 130 -3.64 6.23 18.85
C LEU A 130 -3.16 4.82 19.23
N LYS A 131 -4.05 4.00 19.77
CA LYS A 131 -3.76 2.61 20.12
C LYS A 131 -4.90 1.71 19.66
N PHE A 132 -4.63 0.42 19.52
CA PHE A 132 -5.66 -0.60 19.39
C PHE A 132 -5.37 -1.76 20.34
N GLU A 133 -6.41 -2.52 20.64
CA GLU A 133 -6.33 -3.77 21.38
C GLU A 133 -6.68 -4.94 20.45
N GLU A 134 -5.98 -6.06 20.61
CA GLU A 134 -6.30 -7.31 19.93
C GLU A 134 -7.43 -8.03 20.67
N SER A 135 -8.47 -8.41 19.93
CA SER A 135 -9.63 -9.12 20.47
C SER A 135 -10.10 -10.20 19.51
N ILE A 136 -10.85 -11.17 20.02
CA ILE A 136 -11.47 -12.22 19.22
C ILE A 136 -12.99 -12.13 19.39
N GLN A 137 -13.71 -12.20 18.27
CA GLN A 137 -15.17 -12.23 18.29
C GLN A 137 -15.66 -13.60 18.74
N CYS A 138 -16.67 -13.58 19.61
CA CYS A 138 -17.47 -14.74 19.94
C CYS A 138 -18.02 -15.42 18.65
N PRO A 139 -17.91 -16.75 18.50
CA PRO A 139 -18.30 -17.48 17.29
C PRO A 139 -19.81 -17.73 17.24
N ASP A 140 -20.47 -17.75 18.39
CA ASP A 140 -21.92 -17.91 18.54
C ASP A 140 -22.68 -16.59 18.28
N TYR A 141 -21.95 -15.51 17.95
CA TYR A 141 -22.52 -14.20 17.62
C TYR A 141 -22.01 -13.65 16.30
N ASN A 142 -22.94 -13.48 15.35
CA ASN A 142 -22.65 -12.96 14.01
C ASN A 142 -22.92 -11.44 13.87
N GLY A 143 -23.05 -10.70 14.97
CA GLY A 143 -23.30 -9.25 14.96
C GLY A 143 -22.05 -8.41 15.26
N GLU A 144 -22.14 -7.10 15.11
CA GLU A 144 -20.99 -6.17 15.22
C GLU A 144 -20.90 -5.47 16.60
N SER A 145 -21.48 -6.07 17.64
CA SER A 145 -21.46 -5.51 19.00
C SER A 145 -20.10 -5.67 19.67
N VAL A 146 -19.58 -4.57 20.24
CA VAL A 146 -18.33 -4.56 21.03
C VAL A 146 -18.41 -5.54 22.21
N ASN A 147 -19.60 -5.74 22.77
CA ASN A 147 -19.84 -6.67 23.89
C ASN A 147 -19.64 -8.15 23.52
N SER A 148 -19.47 -8.46 22.23
CA SER A 148 -19.16 -9.81 21.74
C SER A 148 -17.67 -10.06 21.53
N LEU A 149 -16.83 -9.06 21.83
CA LEU A 149 -15.38 -9.12 21.68
C LEU A 149 -14.73 -9.50 23.01
N ILE A 150 -13.87 -10.49 22.96
CA ILE A 150 -13.08 -10.94 24.11
C ILE A 150 -11.63 -10.56 23.84
N THR A 151 -10.99 -9.84 24.75
CA THR A 151 -9.62 -9.37 24.56
C THR A 151 -8.64 -10.55 24.59
N VAL A 152 -7.58 -10.47 23.80
CA VAL A 152 -6.58 -11.55 23.72
C VAL A 152 -5.88 -11.74 25.06
N ASP A 153 -5.61 -10.67 25.80
CA ASP A 153 -5.01 -10.74 27.14
C ASP A 153 -5.86 -11.58 28.10
N LYS A 154 -7.18 -11.36 28.13
CA LYS A 154 -8.10 -12.18 28.95
C LYS A 154 -8.10 -13.66 28.55
N LEU A 155 -8.00 -13.96 27.25
CA LEU A 155 -7.94 -15.33 26.75
C LEU A 155 -6.60 -16.01 27.07
N LYS A 156 -5.50 -15.25 27.11
CA LYS A 156 -4.17 -15.77 27.49
C LYS A 156 -4.08 -16.02 29.01
N GLU A 157 -4.74 -15.19 29.81
CA GLU A 157 -4.74 -15.30 31.28
C GLU A 157 -5.64 -16.41 31.83
N ASN A 158 -6.73 -16.74 31.14
CA ASN A 158 -7.76 -17.65 31.62
C ASN A 158 -7.93 -18.82 30.66
N ALA A 159 -7.91 -20.06 31.15
CA ALA A 159 -8.20 -21.23 30.32
C ALA A 159 -9.66 -21.26 29.83
N GLU A 160 -10.56 -20.64 30.60
CA GLU A 160 -11.99 -20.54 30.34
C GLU A 160 -12.47 -19.11 30.57
N VAL A 161 -13.19 -18.55 29.60
CA VAL A 161 -13.74 -17.19 29.68
C VAL A 161 -15.26 -17.24 29.48
N ARG A 162 -16.00 -16.53 30.33
CA ARG A 162 -17.45 -16.34 30.16
C ARG A 162 -17.67 -15.26 29.11
N CYS A 163 -18.51 -15.55 28.12
CA CYS A 163 -18.91 -14.55 27.15
C CYS A 163 -19.98 -13.63 27.75
N ASP A 164 -19.79 -12.31 27.66
CA ASP A 164 -20.79 -11.35 28.14
C ASP A 164 -22.07 -11.36 27.28
N PHE A 165 -22.04 -11.99 26.11
CA PHE A 165 -23.15 -12.04 25.17
C PHE A 165 -24.05 -13.28 25.32
N HIS A 166 -23.47 -14.44 25.64
CA HIS A 166 -24.22 -15.67 25.87
C HIS A 166 -23.67 -16.32 27.13
N ASP A 167 -24.54 -16.85 27.98
CA ASP A 167 -24.18 -17.26 29.35
C ASP A 167 -23.35 -18.56 29.42
N ASN A 168 -22.60 -18.87 28.36
CA ASN A 168 -21.76 -20.05 28.22
C ASN A 168 -20.30 -19.73 28.55
N ILE A 169 -19.64 -20.73 29.13
CA ILE A 169 -18.20 -20.76 29.33
C ILE A 169 -17.55 -21.27 28.04
N ILE A 170 -16.46 -20.63 27.62
CA ILE A 170 -15.74 -21.01 26.41
C ILE A 170 -14.27 -21.24 26.71
N GLU A 171 -13.70 -22.29 26.13
CA GLU A 171 -12.27 -22.62 26.23
C GLU A 171 -11.42 -21.66 25.38
N SER A 172 -10.48 -20.97 26.01
CA SER A 172 -9.61 -19.98 25.35
C SER A 172 -8.75 -20.57 24.24
N ASN A 173 -8.33 -21.84 24.39
CA ASN A 173 -7.53 -22.56 23.41
C ASN A 173 -8.24 -22.68 22.05
N LYS A 174 -9.58 -22.78 22.05
CA LYS A 174 -10.37 -22.86 20.81
C LYS A 174 -10.31 -21.55 20.01
N PHE A 175 -10.09 -20.42 20.68
CA PHE A 175 -9.96 -19.10 20.06
C PHE A 175 -8.53 -18.77 19.64
N LEU A 176 -7.58 -19.06 20.51
CA LEU A 176 -6.17 -18.71 20.32
C LEU A 176 -5.49 -19.60 19.29
N LYS A 177 -5.96 -20.86 19.10
CA LYS A 177 -5.30 -21.84 18.23
C LYS A 177 -5.00 -21.31 16.82
N PHE A 178 -5.87 -20.50 16.22
CA PHE A 178 -5.62 -20.02 14.86
C PHE A 178 -4.58 -18.92 14.83
N TRP A 179 -4.63 -17.99 15.76
CA TRP A 179 -3.92 -16.71 15.66
C TRP A 179 -2.64 -16.64 16.50
N PHE A 180 -2.48 -17.54 17.47
CA PHE A 180 -1.46 -17.47 18.52
C PHE A 180 -0.83 -18.84 18.88
N GLU A 181 -1.08 -19.89 18.08
CA GLU A 181 -0.46 -21.20 18.34
C GLU A 181 1.08 -21.11 18.27
N GLY A 182 1.75 -21.57 19.34
CA GLY A 182 3.20 -21.50 19.49
C GLY A 182 3.73 -20.30 20.31
N GLU A 183 2.89 -19.33 20.70
CA GLU A 183 3.28 -18.22 21.60
C GLU A 183 3.23 -18.60 23.09
N GLY A 184 3.93 -19.68 23.47
CA GLY A 184 4.11 -20.08 24.88
C GLY A 184 5.54 -19.81 25.36
N ASN A 185 5.70 -18.86 26.28
CA ASN A 185 6.92 -18.45 26.99
C ASN A 185 8.12 -17.99 26.13
N ILE A 186 8.27 -16.67 25.98
CA ILE A 186 9.57 -16.04 25.74
C ILE A 186 9.78 -15.00 26.85
N ASP A 187 10.52 -15.41 27.88
CA ASP A 187 11.19 -14.50 28.80
C ASP A 187 12.25 -13.69 28.03
N SER A 188 12.33 -12.40 28.36
CA SER A 188 13.45 -11.46 28.19
C SER A 188 14.57 -11.84 27.22
N VAL A 189 14.68 -11.09 26.11
CA VAL A 189 16.00 -10.86 25.50
C VAL A 189 16.22 -9.35 25.39
N GLU A 190 17.21 -8.92 26.16
CA GLU A 190 17.73 -7.56 26.28
C GLU A 190 18.23 -7.02 24.94
N GLU A 191 18.09 -5.70 24.77
CA GLU A 191 18.85 -4.91 23.82
C GLU A 191 20.35 -5.12 24.04
N THR A 192 21.10 -5.27 22.95
CA THR A 192 22.55 -5.02 23.00
C THR A 192 22.94 -4.16 21.81
N CYS A 193 23.23 -2.90 22.12
CA CYS A 193 23.98 -2.00 21.25
C CYS A 193 25.47 -2.37 21.28
N LEU A 194 26.15 -2.35 20.14
CA LEU A 194 27.62 -2.30 20.09
C LEU A 194 28.12 -1.29 19.05
N SER A 195 29.13 -0.55 19.50
CA SER A 195 29.72 0.67 18.97
C SER A 195 30.86 0.46 17.95
N THR A 196 31.15 1.54 17.23
CA THR A 196 32.19 1.82 16.21
C THR A 196 33.65 1.50 16.57
N SER A 197 34.49 1.23 15.54
CA SER A 197 35.80 1.87 15.36
C SER A 197 36.39 1.74 13.94
N ASN A 198 37.10 2.80 13.52
CA ASN A 198 37.64 3.20 12.21
C ASN A 198 38.76 2.33 11.60
N GLN A 199 39.03 2.53 10.28
CA GLN A 199 40.36 2.89 9.75
C GLN A 199 40.34 3.39 8.28
N THR A 200 41.43 4.05 7.89
CA THR A 200 41.60 5.24 7.01
C THR A 200 41.94 4.97 5.53
N MET A 201 41.84 6.03 4.69
CA MET A 201 42.19 6.14 3.25
C MET A 201 43.71 6.32 2.97
N PRO A 202 44.14 6.35 1.68
CA PRO A 202 44.60 7.63 1.12
C PRO A 202 44.20 7.96 -0.34
N GLU A 203 43.95 9.26 -0.51
CA GLU A 203 44.14 10.23 -1.61
C GLU A 203 44.11 9.86 -3.12
N ALA A 204 43.30 10.61 -3.87
CA ALA A 204 43.78 11.59 -4.87
C ALA A 204 42.70 12.63 -5.26
N CYS A 205 43.16 13.86 -5.45
CA CYS A 205 42.42 15.11 -5.63
C CYS A 205 41.87 15.31 -7.06
N GLN A 206 40.57 15.59 -7.22
CA GLN A 206 40.01 16.40 -8.31
C GLN A 206 38.79 17.20 -7.79
N LYS A 207 38.69 18.48 -8.20
CA LYS A 207 37.77 19.50 -7.66
C LYS A 207 36.30 19.05 -7.67
N PRO A 208 35.51 19.27 -6.60
CA PRO A 208 34.14 18.79 -6.58
C PRO A 208 33.25 19.71 -7.43
N ILE A 209 32.61 19.09 -8.43
CA ILE A 209 31.29 19.50 -8.89
C ILE A 209 30.41 19.55 -7.63
N LEU A 210 29.58 20.58 -7.45
CA LEU A 210 28.64 20.68 -6.32
C LEU A 210 27.68 19.48 -6.35
N GLU A 211 28.08 18.36 -5.76
CA GLU A 211 27.33 17.13 -5.79
C GLU A 211 26.14 17.25 -4.83
N ARG A 212 24.95 17.16 -5.39
CA ARG A 212 23.71 17.31 -4.63
C ARG A 212 23.48 16.06 -3.79
N ALA A 213 23.20 16.26 -2.49
CA ALA A 213 22.99 15.15 -1.59
C ALA A 213 21.71 14.37 -1.93
N LEU A 214 21.87 13.09 -2.28
CA LEU A 214 20.78 12.15 -2.49
C LEU A 214 20.08 11.79 -1.15
N PRO A 215 18.75 11.56 -1.16
CA PRO A 215 18.07 10.98 -0.01
C PRO A 215 18.62 9.58 0.34
N PRO A 216 18.54 9.16 1.62
CA PRO A 216 18.97 7.82 2.03
C PRO A 216 18.32 6.74 1.17
N GLN A 217 19.10 5.73 0.77
CA GLN A 217 18.64 4.57 -0.02
C GLN A 217 18.17 4.90 -1.45
N LYS A 218 18.37 6.14 -1.95
CA LYS A 218 18.11 6.48 -3.36
C LYS A 218 19.42 6.55 -4.15
N LYS A 219 19.36 6.08 -5.40
CA LYS A 219 20.48 6.15 -6.38
C LYS A 219 20.34 7.35 -7.32
N TYR A 220 19.11 7.80 -7.54
CA TYR A 220 18.79 8.88 -8.47
C TYR A 220 17.91 9.92 -7.79
N HIS A 221 18.04 11.17 -8.19
CA HIS A 221 17.12 12.23 -7.80
C HIS A 221 15.82 12.15 -8.62
N ALA A 222 15.92 11.83 -9.91
CA ALA A 222 14.80 11.75 -10.82
C ALA A 222 14.92 10.54 -11.75
N PHE A 223 13.83 9.81 -11.95
CA PHE A 223 13.65 8.89 -13.08
C PHE A 223 12.69 9.52 -14.09
N PHE A 224 13.02 9.49 -15.38
CA PHE A 224 12.16 10.04 -16.44
C PHE A 224 11.38 8.93 -17.16
N SER A 225 10.05 9.02 -17.12
CA SER A 225 9.12 8.19 -17.89
C SER A 225 8.61 8.98 -19.08
N TYR A 226 8.87 8.49 -20.30
CA TYR A 226 8.60 9.17 -21.56
C TYR A 226 8.38 8.18 -22.71
N ALA A 227 7.71 8.58 -23.79
CA ALA A 227 7.64 7.74 -25.00
C ALA A 227 8.86 7.95 -25.88
N SER A 228 9.24 6.95 -26.68
CA SER A 228 10.43 7.00 -27.53
C SER A 228 10.60 8.29 -28.38
N PRO A 229 9.54 8.89 -28.94
CA PRO A 229 9.65 10.17 -29.67
C PRO A 229 10.12 11.35 -28.82
N ASP A 230 9.92 11.30 -27.50
CA ASP A 230 10.19 12.40 -26.57
C ASP A 230 11.66 12.42 -26.08
N ILE A 231 12.48 11.47 -26.53
CA ILE A 231 13.85 11.25 -26.03
C ILE A 231 14.76 12.47 -26.13
N GLN A 232 14.66 13.22 -27.24
CA GLN A 232 15.54 14.36 -27.47
C GLN A 232 15.30 15.44 -26.42
N TRP A 233 14.03 15.71 -26.11
CA TRP A 233 13.66 16.64 -25.05
C TRP A 233 14.18 16.16 -23.68
N VAL A 234 14.00 14.87 -23.36
CA VAL A 234 14.49 14.31 -22.09
C VAL A 234 16.01 14.42 -21.96
N LYS A 235 16.77 14.11 -23.01
CA LYS A 235 18.24 14.23 -23.00
C LYS A 235 18.72 15.65 -22.74
N GLU A 236 18.05 16.65 -23.31
CA GLU A 236 18.38 18.07 -23.08
C GLU A 236 18.11 18.48 -21.63
N ILE A 237 16.98 18.08 -21.07
CA ILE A 237 16.59 18.38 -19.69
C ILE A 237 17.52 17.67 -18.70
N VAL A 238 17.77 16.38 -18.88
CA VAL A 238 18.67 15.57 -18.05
C VAL A 238 20.08 16.15 -18.06
N LYS A 239 20.62 16.47 -19.25
CA LYS A 239 21.95 17.08 -19.38
C LYS A 239 22.06 18.39 -18.60
N LYS A 240 21.03 19.24 -18.66
CA LYS A 240 21.00 20.51 -17.94
C LYS A 240 20.89 20.31 -16.43
N LEU A 241 20.07 19.36 -15.96
CA LEU A 241 19.97 19.00 -14.54
C LEU A 241 21.29 18.45 -13.97
N GLU A 242 21.96 17.58 -14.74
CA GLU A 242 23.25 16.97 -14.35
C GLU A 242 24.39 17.98 -14.37
N THR A 243 24.51 18.79 -15.43
CA THR A 243 25.64 19.71 -15.63
C THR A 243 25.53 20.96 -14.75
N ASP A 244 24.36 21.58 -14.70
CA ASP A 244 24.20 22.92 -14.12
C ASP A 244 23.74 22.88 -12.64
N HIS A 245 23.13 21.77 -12.22
CA HIS A 245 22.44 21.67 -10.94
C HIS A 245 22.86 20.47 -10.07
N GLY A 246 23.77 19.63 -10.56
CA GLY A 246 24.34 18.50 -9.82
C GLY A 246 23.34 17.39 -9.50
N PHE A 247 22.24 17.28 -10.24
CA PHE A 247 21.32 16.16 -10.10
C PHE A 247 21.92 14.90 -10.74
N ILE A 248 21.66 13.76 -10.13
CA ILE A 248 21.86 12.42 -10.70
C ILE A 248 20.50 11.95 -11.24
N CYS A 249 20.32 11.83 -12.55
CA CYS A 249 19.07 11.38 -13.17
C CYS A 249 19.18 9.94 -13.67
N CYS A 250 18.05 9.25 -13.78
CA CYS A 250 17.91 7.97 -14.46
C CYS A 250 17.06 8.16 -15.72
N GLU A 251 17.61 7.76 -16.86
CA GLU A 251 16.92 7.73 -18.14
C GLU A 251 17.13 6.39 -18.85
N TYR A 252 16.14 6.01 -19.66
CA TYR A 252 16.01 4.65 -20.15
C TYR A 252 17.11 4.23 -21.13
N ASP A 253 17.47 5.07 -22.10
CA ASP A 253 18.41 4.72 -23.18
C ASP A 253 19.85 4.57 -22.65
N ARG A 254 20.24 5.37 -21.67
CA ARG A 254 21.58 5.35 -21.06
C ARG A 254 21.73 4.33 -19.95
N ASP A 255 20.73 4.21 -19.07
CA ASP A 255 20.89 3.50 -17.80
C ASP A 255 20.31 2.07 -17.81
N ASN A 256 19.63 1.66 -18.90
CA ASN A 256 19.12 0.30 -19.01
C ASN A 256 20.25 -0.74 -18.99
N THR A 257 19.97 -1.90 -18.38
CA THR A 257 20.87 -3.05 -18.42
C THR A 257 20.39 -4.03 -19.48
N PRO A 258 21.21 -4.34 -20.51
CA PRO A 258 20.84 -5.32 -21.53
C PRO A 258 20.42 -6.67 -20.91
N GLY A 259 19.27 -7.18 -21.35
CA GLY A 259 18.70 -8.44 -20.85
C GLY A 259 17.73 -8.29 -19.67
N THR A 260 17.60 -7.10 -19.05
CA THR A 260 16.56 -6.83 -18.05
C THR A 260 15.22 -6.52 -18.73
N PRO A 261 14.09 -7.14 -18.34
CA PRO A 261 12.78 -6.76 -18.85
C PRO A 261 12.46 -5.29 -18.57
N LEU A 262 11.88 -4.59 -19.55
CA LEU A 262 11.70 -3.13 -19.48
C LEU A 262 10.88 -2.68 -18.26
N LEU A 263 9.84 -3.44 -17.96
CA LEU A 263 8.98 -3.16 -16.81
C LEU A 263 9.71 -3.36 -15.48
N THR A 264 10.63 -4.34 -15.41
CA THR A 264 11.49 -4.57 -14.24
C THR A 264 12.47 -3.43 -14.05
N PHE A 265 13.13 -2.99 -15.14
CA PHE A 265 14.00 -1.83 -15.12
C PHE A 265 13.25 -0.59 -14.62
N ALA A 266 12.07 -0.30 -15.19
CA ALA A 266 11.26 0.83 -14.75
C ALA A 266 10.86 0.73 -13.27
N ALA A 267 10.49 -0.46 -12.78
CA ALA A 267 10.16 -0.67 -11.37
C ALA A 267 11.34 -0.37 -10.44
N ASP A 268 12.53 -0.80 -10.83
CA ASP A 268 13.74 -0.57 -10.07
C ASP A 268 14.16 0.89 -10.12
N SER A 269 14.06 1.54 -11.29
CA SER A 269 14.35 2.97 -11.45
C SER A 269 13.40 3.85 -10.63
N ILE A 270 12.10 3.54 -10.62
CA ILE A 270 11.10 4.23 -9.79
C ILE A 270 11.43 4.07 -8.30
N ARG A 271 11.79 2.86 -7.86
CA ARG A 271 12.12 2.57 -6.45
C ARG A 271 13.37 3.31 -5.99
N ASN A 272 14.38 3.33 -6.86
CA ASN A 272 15.69 3.91 -6.59
C ASN A 272 15.75 5.43 -6.83
N ALA A 273 14.72 6.04 -7.43
CA ALA A 273 14.63 7.48 -7.62
C ALA A 273 13.90 8.19 -6.47
N ASN A 274 14.31 9.42 -6.15
CA ASN A 274 13.57 10.29 -5.24
C ASN A 274 12.22 10.70 -5.86
N LYS A 275 12.24 11.12 -7.12
CA LYS A 275 11.05 11.50 -7.90
C LYS A 275 10.99 10.73 -9.22
N THR A 276 9.78 10.53 -9.72
CA THR A 276 9.49 10.05 -11.06
C THR A 276 8.84 11.18 -11.84
N VAL A 277 9.54 11.64 -12.87
CA VAL A 277 9.08 12.67 -13.80
C VAL A 277 8.28 12.00 -14.91
N ILE A 278 7.01 12.39 -15.07
CA ILE A 278 6.15 11.90 -16.15
C ILE A 278 6.13 12.96 -17.25
N VAL A 279 6.70 12.62 -18.39
CA VAL A 279 6.71 13.49 -19.58
C VAL A 279 5.37 13.33 -20.30
N MET A 280 4.52 14.35 -20.21
CA MET A 280 3.16 14.31 -20.74
C MET A 280 3.14 14.89 -22.17
N THR A 281 2.97 13.98 -23.12
CA THR A 281 2.77 14.21 -24.56
C THR A 281 1.66 13.27 -25.07
N ARG A 282 1.17 13.50 -26.28
CA ARG A 282 0.19 12.60 -26.93
C ARG A 282 0.78 11.21 -27.14
N GLU A 283 2.07 11.11 -27.46
CA GLU A 283 2.74 9.83 -27.67
C GLU A 283 2.98 9.08 -26.36
N ALA A 284 3.32 9.79 -25.28
CA ALA A 284 3.39 9.23 -23.93
C ALA A 284 2.07 8.56 -23.52
N PHE A 285 0.92 9.19 -23.78
CA PHE A 285 -0.38 8.62 -23.43
C PHE A 285 -0.92 7.57 -24.42
N LYS A 286 -0.27 7.35 -25.56
CA LYS A 286 -0.52 6.18 -26.42
C LYS A 286 0.33 4.97 -26.00
N SER A 287 1.47 5.19 -25.38
CA SER A 287 2.38 4.13 -24.94
C SER A 287 1.82 3.31 -23.78
N GLY A 288 1.67 2.00 -23.99
CA GLY A 288 1.29 1.07 -22.93
C GLY A 288 2.32 1.01 -21.79
N PHE A 289 3.61 1.22 -22.11
CA PHE A 289 4.69 1.23 -21.11
C PHE A 289 4.58 2.44 -20.19
N VAL A 290 4.46 3.65 -20.75
CA VAL A 290 4.33 4.89 -19.95
C VAL A 290 3.09 4.84 -19.06
N LYS A 291 1.97 4.30 -19.55
CA LYS A 291 0.77 4.07 -18.72
C LYS A 291 1.07 3.18 -17.50
N HIS A 292 1.79 2.07 -17.68
CA HIS A 292 2.17 1.19 -16.57
C HIS A 292 3.13 1.88 -15.60
N GLU A 293 4.11 2.62 -16.12
CA GLU A 293 5.08 3.37 -15.33
C GLU A 293 4.41 4.45 -14.47
N ILE A 294 3.43 5.17 -15.00
CA ILE A 294 2.62 6.13 -14.24
C ILE A 294 1.93 5.43 -13.07
N GLN A 295 1.27 4.30 -13.32
CA GLN A 295 0.60 3.54 -12.26
C GLN A 295 1.59 3.05 -11.20
N MET A 296 2.76 2.57 -11.62
CA MET A 296 3.83 2.16 -10.71
C MET A 296 4.39 3.32 -9.89
N ALA A 297 4.56 4.49 -10.50
CA ALA A 297 5.06 5.69 -9.82
C ALA A 297 4.07 6.24 -8.80
N ILE A 298 2.77 6.27 -9.14
CA ILE A 298 1.68 6.61 -8.23
C ILE A 298 1.65 5.63 -7.06
N ASN A 299 1.70 4.32 -7.34
CA ASN A 299 1.72 3.27 -6.32
C ASN A 299 2.96 3.38 -5.42
N HIS A 300 4.12 3.66 -5.98
CA HIS A 300 5.35 3.84 -5.22
C HIS A 300 5.27 5.08 -4.32
N GLY A 301 4.78 6.21 -4.84
CA GLY A 301 4.52 7.40 -4.03
C GLY A 301 3.54 7.15 -2.88
N PHE A 302 2.54 6.30 -3.14
CA PHE A 302 1.61 5.85 -2.10
C PHE A 302 2.31 5.00 -1.03
N ILE A 303 3.12 4.01 -1.42
CA ILE A 303 3.86 3.12 -0.49
C ILE A 303 4.86 3.89 0.37
N GLU A 304 5.54 4.86 -0.25
CA GLU A 304 6.56 5.68 0.40
C GLU A 304 5.96 6.86 1.18
N GLU A 305 4.66 7.11 1.00
CA GLU A 305 3.91 8.23 1.60
C GLU A 305 4.49 9.62 1.24
N ARG A 306 5.07 9.74 0.05
CA ARG A 306 5.70 10.96 -0.46
C ARG A 306 5.07 11.33 -1.80
N ASN A 307 5.04 12.62 -2.10
CA ASN A 307 4.78 13.03 -3.48
C ASN A 307 6.00 12.68 -4.34
N CYS A 308 5.98 11.48 -4.93
CA CYS A 308 7.03 10.97 -5.80
C CYS A 308 6.79 11.28 -7.28
N VAL A 309 5.58 11.70 -7.67
CA VAL A 309 5.22 11.89 -9.08
C VAL A 309 5.30 13.38 -9.42
N VAL A 310 6.05 13.71 -10.47
CA VAL A 310 6.17 15.07 -11.00
C VAL A 310 5.70 15.06 -12.46
N PRO A 311 4.43 15.37 -12.73
CA PRO A 311 3.96 15.48 -14.10
C PRO A 311 4.50 16.75 -14.76
N VAL A 312 5.00 16.62 -15.99
CA VAL A 312 5.54 17.74 -16.78
C VAL A 312 4.85 17.75 -18.14
N LEU A 313 4.07 18.80 -18.41
CA LEU A 313 3.35 18.98 -19.66
C LEU A 313 4.28 19.58 -20.72
N VAL A 314 4.59 18.82 -21.77
CA VAL A 314 5.54 19.23 -22.83
C VAL A 314 4.82 19.62 -24.12
N GLU A 315 3.66 19.03 -24.39
CA GLU A 315 2.77 19.46 -25.48
C GLU A 315 1.29 19.36 -25.06
N ASP A 316 0.40 19.97 -25.84
CA ASP A 316 -1.04 19.82 -25.64
C ASP A 316 -1.49 18.37 -25.86
N CYS A 317 -2.12 17.79 -24.84
CA CYS A 317 -2.61 16.42 -24.84
C CYS A 317 -3.77 16.22 -23.85
N ASP A 318 -4.55 15.16 -24.05
CA ASP A 318 -5.64 14.79 -23.15
C ASP A 318 -5.09 14.11 -21.89
N ILE A 319 -4.99 14.87 -20.79
CA ILE A 319 -4.44 14.38 -19.52
C ILE A 319 -5.42 13.39 -18.88
N PRO A 320 -5.01 12.13 -18.62
CA PRO A 320 -5.87 11.14 -17.99
C PRO A 320 -6.30 11.56 -16.58
N ASP A 321 -7.53 11.21 -16.18
CA ASP A 321 -8.11 11.60 -14.88
C ASP A 321 -7.23 11.24 -13.68
N TYR A 322 -6.52 10.11 -13.73
CA TYR A 322 -5.61 9.68 -12.67
C TYR A 322 -4.35 10.56 -12.54
N LEU A 323 -4.05 11.40 -13.54
CA LEU A 323 -2.99 12.42 -13.47
C LEU A 323 -3.54 13.84 -13.23
N GLN A 324 -4.82 14.11 -13.50
CA GLN A 324 -5.44 15.43 -13.27
C GLN A 324 -5.46 15.84 -11.79
N VAL A 325 -5.33 14.87 -10.88
CA VAL A 325 -5.23 15.12 -9.44
C VAL A 325 -3.87 15.66 -9.00
N PHE A 326 -2.88 15.67 -9.89
CA PHE A 326 -1.55 16.22 -9.65
C PHE A 326 -1.42 17.58 -10.33
N ASN A 327 -0.84 18.54 -9.62
CA ASN A 327 -0.34 19.75 -10.28
C ASN A 327 0.83 19.35 -11.18
N TYR A 328 0.88 19.93 -12.38
CA TYR A 328 1.94 19.68 -13.35
C TYR A 328 2.80 20.93 -13.58
N VAL A 329 4.05 20.69 -13.98
CA VAL A 329 4.93 21.73 -14.50
C VAL A 329 4.59 21.93 -15.98
N ASP A 330 4.15 23.13 -16.36
CA ASP A 330 3.85 23.46 -17.75
C ASP A 330 5.12 23.92 -18.48
N ALA A 331 5.67 23.03 -19.32
CA ALA A 331 6.91 23.21 -20.07
C ALA A 331 6.69 23.33 -21.59
N ARG A 332 5.44 23.55 -22.04
CA ARG A 332 5.08 23.66 -23.47
C ARG A 332 5.77 24.82 -24.20
N ASP A 333 6.06 25.90 -23.47
CA ASP A 333 6.62 27.14 -24.02
C ASP A 333 8.07 27.35 -23.53
N ASN A 334 9.04 27.08 -24.40
CA ASN A 334 10.47 27.22 -24.06
C ASN A 334 10.88 28.68 -23.80
N SER A 335 10.14 29.66 -24.34
CA SER A 335 10.40 31.08 -24.05
C SER A 335 10.10 31.43 -22.58
N LYS A 336 9.26 30.62 -21.92
CA LYS A 336 8.92 30.74 -20.49
C LYS A 336 9.74 29.82 -19.60
N SER A 337 10.90 29.35 -20.08
CA SER A 337 11.81 28.51 -19.28
C SER A 337 12.24 29.14 -17.96
N SER A 338 12.32 30.47 -17.86
CA SER A 338 12.56 31.18 -16.60
C SER A 338 11.46 30.97 -15.54
N ILE A 339 10.25 30.56 -15.94
CA ILE A 339 9.10 30.36 -15.05
C ILE A 339 8.96 28.90 -14.63
N TRP A 340 9.03 27.97 -15.58
CA TRP A 340 8.79 26.55 -15.29
C TRP A 340 10.04 25.81 -14.82
N TRP A 341 11.23 26.24 -15.22
CA TRP A 341 12.49 25.59 -14.80
C TRP A 341 12.69 25.64 -13.29
N PRO A 342 12.53 26.80 -12.59
CA PRO A 342 12.65 26.83 -11.14
C PRO A 342 11.61 25.97 -10.42
N LYS A 343 10.40 25.83 -10.98
CA LYS A 343 9.36 24.94 -10.44
C LYS A 343 9.80 23.49 -10.51
N LEU A 344 10.34 23.05 -11.66
CA LEU A 344 10.88 21.70 -11.82
C LEU A 344 12.01 21.42 -10.83
N LEU A 345 12.97 22.34 -10.70
CA LEU A 345 14.07 22.19 -9.72
C LEU A 345 13.54 22.05 -8.29
N THR A 346 12.59 22.89 -7.91
CA THR A 346 11.95 22.87 -6.58
C THR A 346 11.25 21.53 -6.33
N GLU A 347 10.48 21.03 -7.29
CA GLU A 347 9.77 19.75 -7.17
C GLU A 347 10.72 18.56 -7.02
N LEU A 348 11.86 18.59 -7.73
CA LEU A 348 12.89 17.55 -7.66
C LEU A 348 13.71 17.61 -6.36
N GLU A 349 13.94 18.81 -5.81
CA GLU A 349 14.61 19.04 -4.52
C GLU A 349 13.73 18.67 -3.31
N TYR A 350 12.42 18.78 -3.47
CA TYR A 350 11.48 18.73 -2.37
C TYR A 350 11.60 17.41 -1.57
N LYS A 351 12.06 17.53 -0.32
CA LYS A 351 12.35 16.41 0.60
C LYS A 351 11.13 15.84 1.33
N GLY A 352 9.92 16.36 1.06
CA GLY A 352 8.67 15.81 1.59
C GLY A 352 7.88 16.81 2.43
N GLY A 353 6.57 16.82 2.22
CA GLY A 353 5.63 17.72 2.88
C GLY A 353 4.36 18.01 2.08
N GLN A 354 3.82 16.98 1.41
CA GLN A 354 2.37 16.87 1.21
C GLN A 354 2.09 15.41 0.89
N VAL A 355 1.40 14.76 1.82
CA VAL A 355 0.79 13.45 1.64
C VAL A 355 -0.08 13.57 0.39
N ILE A 356 0.03 12.63 -0.55
CA ILE A 356 -0.92 12.47 -1.65
C ILE A 356 -2.33 12.63 -1.04
N CYS A 357 -3.02 13.72 -1.43
CA CYS A 357 -4.25 14.17 -0.77
C CYS A 357 -5.22 12.99 -0.62
N MET A 358 -5.97 12.92 0.49
CA MET A 358 -7.02 11.89 0.66
C MET A 358 -7.99 11.83 -0.53
N LEU A 359 -8.18 12.93 -1.26
CA LEU A 359 -8.92 12.95 -2.53
C LEU A 359 -8.22 12.12 -3.64
N CYS A 360 -6.91 12.16 -3.77
CA CYS A 360 -6.17 11.36 -4.75
C CYS A 360 -6.22 9.86 -4.39
N ILE A 361 -6.19 9.52 -3.10
CA ILE A 361 -6.41 8.14 -2.61
C ILE A 361 -7.85 7.70 -2.92
N TYR A 362 -8.83 8.57 -2.68
CA TYR A 362 -10.23 8.33 -2.99
C TYR A 362 -10.46 8.18 -4.51
N ILE A 363 -9.88 9.04 -5.35
CA ILE A 363 -10.00 8.99 -6.82
C ILE A 363 -9.25 7.77 -7.38
N PHE A 364 -8.09 7.39 -6.85
CA PHE A 364 -7.38 6.20 -7.28
C PHE A 364 -8.15 4.91 -6.92
N LEU A 365 -8.64 4.81 -5.69
CA LEU A 365 -9.48 3.69 -5.26
C LEU A 365 -10.80 3.66 -6.03
N MET A 366 -11.46 4.81 -6.20
CA MET A 366 -12.70 4.92 -6.94
C MET A 366 -12.51 4.66 -8.43
N ASN A 367 -11.41 5.08 -9.07
CA ASN A 367 -11.15 4.80 -10.48
C ASN A 367 -10.78 3.34 -10.73
N ARG A 368 -10.14 2.63 -9.78
CA ARG A 368 -10.02 1.17 -9.87
C ARG A 368 -11.36 0.46 -9.66
N ILE A 369 -12.20 0.95 -8.75
CA ILE A 369 -13.54 0.41 -8.52
C ILE A 369 -14.47 0.70 -9.71
N TYR A 370 -14.40 1.89 -10.30
CA TYR A 370 -15.18 2.33 -11.47
C TYR A 370 -14.69 1.69 -12.76
N ALA A 371 -13.38 1.52 -12.97
CA ALA A 371 -12.87 0.80 -14.14
C ALA A 371 -13.35 -0.66 -14.15
N CYS A 372 -13.50 -1.28 -12.97
CA CYS A 372 -14.15 -2.60 -12.86
C CYS A 372 -15.68 -2.57 -13.06
N TYR A 373 -16.32 -1.39 -13.10
CA TYR A 373 -17.77 -1.24 -13.22
C TYR A 373 -18.22 -0.71 -14.60
N VAL A 374 -17.33 -0.04 -15.34
CA VAL A 374 -17.65 0.69 -16.58
C VAL A 374 -17.25 -0.06 -17.86
N GLU A 375 -16.50 -1.16 -17.77
CA GLU A 375 -16.43 -2.13 -18.89
C GLU A 375 -17.68 -3.03 -18.91
N LYS A 376 -18.84 -2.41 -19.18
CA LYS A 376 -20.12 -3.08 -19.47
C LYS A 376 -20.56 -2.81 -20.90
#